data_AF-A0A6I4RJH6-F1
#
_entry.id   AF-A0A6I4RJH6-F1
#
_cell.length_a   1.000
_cell.length_b   1.000
_cell.length_c   1.000
_cell.angle_alpha   90.00
_cell.angle_beta   90.00
_cell.angle_gamma   90.00
#
_symmetry.space_group_name_H-M   'P 1'
#
loop_
_entity.id
_entity.type
_entity.pdbx_description
1 polymer ?
#
loop_
_entity_poly.entity_id
_entity_poly.type
_entity_poly.pdbx_seq_one_letter_code
_entity_poly.pdbx_strand_id
1 'polypeptide(L)'
;MKKYTLLAVSCLALLTIATACSKKETQTKMTSSSSTSQVSTSSSSSQSSSSSTSEPASTADTTSAAAEALGDKNTGVTLESGQDTINYTNMILGDKGWTVVEGNYNRTDSVPYNLLQGTDGSLYRVYQNGVILDMEDTVVHQP
;
A
#
# COMPACT_ATOMS: atom_id res chain seq x y z
N MET A 1 -43.63 -22.31 8.44
CA MET A 1 -43.12 -23.69 8.46
C MET A 1 -41.78 -23.69 9.21
N LYS A 2 -41.71 -24.31 10.39
CA LYS A 2 -40.50 -24.37 11.24
C LYS A 2 -40.08 -25.83 11.35
N LYS A 3 -38.87 -26.22 10.94
CA LYS A 3 -38.23 -27.53 11.24
C LYS A 3 -36.69 -27.46 11.14
N TYR A 4 -36.05 -27.47 12.33
CA TYR A 4 -34.79 -28.13 12.77
C TYR A 4 -33.46 -27.76 12.06
N THR A 5 -32.48 -27.08 12.66
CA THR A 5 -31.74 -27.31 13.94
C THR A 5 -30.75 -28.48 13.88
N LEU A 6 -29.47 -28.14 14.05
CA LEU A 6 -28.35 -28.94 14.58
C LEU A 6 -27.83 -30.13 13.75
N LEU A 7 -26.63 -29.94 13.18
CA LEU A 7 -25.62 -30.99 13.12
C LEU A 7 -24.29 -30.39 13.55
N ALA A 8 -24.01 -30.57 14.83
CA ALA A 8 -22.71 -30.37 15.44
C ALA A 8 -22.01 -31.73 15.59
N VAL A 9 -20.69 -31.65 15.77
CA VAL A 9 -19.81 -32.59 16.49
C VAL A 9 -18.90 -33.50 15.64
N SER A 10 -17.61 -33.37 15.97
CA SER A 10 -16.46 -34.30 15.82
C SER A 10 -15.85 -34.45 14.42
N CYS A 11 -14.54 -34.32 14.23
CA CYS A 11 -13.49 -34.90 15.08
C CYS A 11 -12.22 -34.04 15.18
N LEU A 12 -11.70 -34.04 16.40
CA LEU A 12 -10.45 -33.49 16.90
C LEU A 12 -9.25 -34.29 16.39
N ALA A 13 -8.20 -33.64 15.90
CA ALA A 13 -6.85 -34.21 15.89
C ALA A 13 -5.81 -33.10 16.09
N LEU A 14 -5.40 -32.98 17.34
CA LEU A 14 -4.21 -32.26 17.81
C LEU A 14 -2.96 -33.02 17.37
N LEU A 15 -2.03 -32.38 16.67
CA LEU A 15 -0.62 -32.73 16.71
C LEU A 15 0.25 -31.45 16.77
N THR A 16 0.50 -31.00 17.99
CA THR A 16 1.80 -30.44 18.42
C THR A 16 2.81 -31.60 18.42
N ILE A 17 4.15 -31.51 18.26
CA ILE A 17 5.25 -30.75 18.90
C ILE A 17 6.48 -31.02 17.97
N ALA A 18 7.43 -30.12 17.64
CA ALA A 18 8.70 -29.85 18.35
C ALA A 18 9.73 -29.32 17.31
N THR A 19 10.29 -28.11 17.46
CA THR A 19 11.61 -27.79 18.05
C THR A 19 12.80 -27.91 17.09
N ALA A 20 13.42 -26.77 16.72
CA ALA A 20 14.87 -26.63 16.64
C ALA A 20 15.30 -25.16 16.72
N CYS A 21 15.90 -24.81 17.87
CA CYS A 21 16.71 -23.62 18.05
C CYS A 21 18.00 -23.71 17.22
N SER A 22 18.48 -22.58 16.71
CA SER A 22 19.91 -22.33 16.58
C SER A 22 20.20 -20.86 16.90
N LYS A 23 20.94 -20.66 17.99
CA LYS A 23 21.58 -19.40 18.40
C LYS A 23 22.79 -19.14 17.50
N LYS A 24 23.08 -17.87 17.17
CA LYS A 24 24.41 -17.31 17.42
C LYS A 24 24.40 -15.78 17.45
N GLU A 25 25.16 -15.27 18.40
CA GLU A 25 25.41 -13.88 18.79
C GLU A 25 25.96 -13.00 17.65
N THR A 26 25.72 -11.69 17.71
CA THR A 26 26.82 -10.71 17.79
C THR A 26 26.31 -9.42 18.43
N GLN A 27 26.95 -9.08 19.54
CA GLN A 27 26.88 -7.84 20.27
C GLN A 27 27.85 -6.84 19.60
N THR A 28 27.39 -5.66 19.18
CA THR A 28 28.29 -4.52 18.96
C THR A 28 27.70 -3.27 19.58
N LYS A 29 28.45 -2.75 20.55
CA LYS A 29 28.28 -1.53 21.32
C LYS A 29 29.26 -0.50 20.77
N MET A 30 28.79 0.66 20.29
CA MET A 30 29.49 1.97 20.29
C MET A 30 28.40 3.05 20.19
N THR A 31 28.06 3.77 21.26
CA THR A 31 28.68 5.01 21.76
C THR A 31 28.62 6.19 20.77
N SER A 32 27.65 7.06 21.04
CA SER A 32 27.65 8.52 21.03
C SER A 32 28.29 9.29 19.87
N SER A 33 27.49 10.11 19.20
CA SER A 33 27.89 11.47 18.80
C SER A 33 26.68 12.40 18.84
N SER A 34 26.75 13.31 19.79
CA SER A 34 25.96 14.51 19.97
C SER A 34 26.16 15.48 18.80
N SER A 35 25.09 16.10 18.33
CA SER A 35 25.14 17.40 17.64
C SER A 35 23.83 18.14 17.86
N THR A 36 23.88 19.05 18.83
CA THR A 36 22.97 20.17 19.02
C THR A 36 23.13 21.18 17.89
N SER A 37 22.03 21.70 17.35
CA SER A 37 21.89 23.11 16.94
C SER A 37 20.42 23.48 16.82
N GLN A 38 20.10 24.67 17.29
CA GLN A 38 18.78 25.22 17.58
C GLN A 38 18.31 26.21 16.50
N VAL A 39 16.99 26.51 16.53
CA VAL A 39 16.36 27.84 16.33
C VAL A 39 16.27 28.37 14.86
N SER A 40 15.23 29.05 14.36
CA SER A 40 14.10 29.78 14.95
C SER A 40 12.91 29.92 13.99
N THR A 41 11.76 30.16 14.62
CA THR A 41 10.46 30.74 14.22
C THR A 41 10.43 31.87 13.17
N SER A 42 9.36 31.98 12.36
CA SER A 42 8.25 32.96 12.55
C SER A 42 7.24 33.05 11.37
N SER A 43 5.93 33.09 11.72
CA SER A 43 4.76 33.80 11.12
C SER A 43 4.44 33.65 9.60
N SER A 44 3.20 33.64 9.08
CA SER A 44 1.91 34.27 9.48
C SER A 44 0.73 33.74 8.63
N SER A 45 -0.41 33.55 9.30
CA SER A 45 -1.82 33.76 8.91
C SER A 45 -2.27 34.03 7.45
N SER A 46 -3.32 33.31 7.01
CA SER A 46 -4.68 33.83 6.68
C SER A 46 -5.33 33.32 5.38
N GLN A 47 -6.64 33.05 5.49
CA GLN A 47 -7.73 33.22 4.51
C GLN A 47 -8.09 32.11 3.49
N SER A 48 -9.13 31.37 3.87
CA SER A 48 -10.41 31.14 3.17
C SER A 48 -10.52 31.41 1.67
N SER A 49 -11.04 30.43 0.92
CA SER A 49 -12.29 30.59 0.15
C SER A 49 -12.70 29.30 -0.55
N SER A 50 -13.96 28.93 -0.34
CA SER A 50 -14.78 28.01 -1.10
C SER A 50 -14.87 28.35 -2.59
N SER A 51 -14.87 27.35 -3.47
CA SER A 51 -15.62 27.42 -4.73
C SER A 51 -15.88 26.02 -5.26
N SER A 52 -17.11 25.56 -5.06
CA SER A 52 -17.71 24.49 -5.84
C SER A 52 -17.80 24.94 -7.29
N THR A 53 -17.17 24.20 -8.18
CA THR A 53 -17.51 24.18 -9.60
C THR A 53 -17.81 22.73 -9.96
N SER A 54 -19.10 22.50 -10.18
CA SER A 54 -19.60 21.34 -10.92
C SER A 54 -19.25 21.49 -12.40
N GLU A 55 -19.32 20.35 -13.11
CA GLU A 55 -19.27 20.14 -14.57
C GLU A 55 -17.89 19.73 -15.15
N PRO A 56 -17.87 18.99 -16.27
CA PRO A 56 -18.57 17.75 -16.57
C PRO A 56 -17.57 16.62 -16.96
N ALA A 57 -18.10 15.41 -17.14
CA ALA A 57 -17.39 14.16 -17.45
C ALA A 57 -16.23 14.27 -18.46
N SER A 58 -15.02 13.93 -18.00
CA SER A 58 -13.85 13.69 -18.86
C SER A 58 -13.40 12.24 -18.71
N THR A 59 -14.18 11.31 -19.27
CA THR A 59 -13.83 9.88 -19.29
C THR A 59 -12.69 9.56 -20.27
N ALA A 60 -12.27 10.50 -21.12
CA ALA A 60 -11.19 10.30 -22.09
C ALA A 60 -9.77 10.65 -21.58
N ASP A 61 -9.67 11.44 -20.51
CA ASP A 61 -8.39 11.97 -20.03
C ASP A 61 -7.69 11.00 -19.06
N THR A 62 -8.47 10.40 -18.16
CA THR A 62 -7.99 9.48 -17.12
C THR A 62 -7.19 8.30 -17.69
N THR A 63 -7.69 7.68 -18.77
CA THR A 63 -7.00 6.55 -19.42
C THR A 63 -5.68 6.97 -20.06
N SER A 64 -5.59 8.19 -20.58
CA SER A 64 -4.34 8.72 -21.17
C SER A 64 -3.30 9.00 -20.08
N ALA A 65 -3.71 9.63 -18.98
CA ALA A 65 -2.82 9.89 -17.84
C ALA A 65 -2.28 8.60 -17.20
N ALA A 66 -3.13 7.59 -17.03
CA ALA A 66 -2.70 6.29 -16.52
C ALA A 66 -1.70 5.60 -17.46
N ALA A 67 -1.95 5.62 -18.78
CA ALA A 67 -1.03 5.03 -19.76
C ALA A 67 0.35 5.71 -19.75
N GLU A 68 0.39 7.04 -19.66
CA GLU A 68 1.64 7.80 -19.57
C GLU A 68 2.39 7.49 -18.26
N ALA A 69 1.70 7.47 -17.11
CA ALA A 69 2.30 7.17 -15.82
C ALA A 69 2.90 5.75 -15.76
N LEU A 70 2.20 4.76 -16.36
CA LEU A 70 2.68 3.39 -16.44
C LEU A 70 3.77 3.19 -17.50
N GLY A 71 3.91 4.11 -18.45
CA GLY A 71 4.95 4.07 -19.47
C GLY A 71 6.35 4.39 -18.94
N ASP A 72 6.45 5.14 -17.85
CA ASP A 72 7.74 5.52 -17.26
C ASP A 72 8.35 4.36 -16.44
N LYS A 73 9.55 3.94 -16.87
CA LYS A 73 10.34 2.89 -16.21
C LYS A 73 11.47 3.44 -15.34
N ASN A 74 11.73 4.74 -15.38
CA ASN A 74 12.80 5.42 -14.66
C ASN A 74 12.25 6.29 -13.52
N THR A 75 11.29 5.77 -12.77
CA THR A 75 10.67 6.49 -11.63
C THR A 75 11.55 6.53 -10.38
N GLY A 76 12.67 5.79 -10.36
CA GLY A 76 13.50 5.62 -9.16
C GLY A 76 12.88 4.72 -8.09
N VAL A 77 11.70 4.16 -8.36
CA VAL A 77 11.00 3.20 -7.50
C VAL A 77 10.92 1.85 -8.23
N THR A 78 11.23 0.77 -7.51
CA THR A 78 11.05 -0.60 -7.99
C THR A 78 10.61 -1.47 -6.82
N LEU A 79 9.36 -1.93 -6.86
CA LEU A 79 8.77 -2.75 -5.81
C LEU A 79 8.89 -4.24 -6.15
N GLU A 80 9.12 -5.09 -5.15
CA GLU A 80 9.32 -6.54 -5.28
C GLU A 80 8.04 -7.35 -4.97
N SER A 81 6.86 -6.72 -4.91
CA SER A 81 5.55 -7.26 -4.47
C SER A 81 5.38 -7.35 -2.94
N GLY A 82 4.17 -7.73 -2.49
CA GLY A 82 3.91 -8.13 -1.10
C GLY A 82 4.14 -7.00 -0.09
N GLN A 83 4.98 -7.27 0.90
CA GLN A 83 5.22 -6.36 2.02
C GLN A 83 5.90 -5.05 1.58
N ASP A 84 6.74 -5.09 0.54
CA ASP A 84 7.38 -3.88 0.02
C ASP A 84 6.34 -2.93 -0.56
N THR A 85 5.37 -3.47 -1.29
CA THR A 85 4.22 -2.70 -1.78
C THR A 85 3.39 -2.14 -0.63
N ILE A 86 3.10 -2.93 0.40
CA ILE A 86 2.34 -2.47 1.58
C ILE A 86 3.06 -1.33 2.29
N ASN A 87 4.37 -1.46 2.50
CA ASN A 87 5.18 -0.41 3.14
C ASN A 87 5.17 0.88 2.33
N TYR A 88 5.30 0.76 1.00
CA TYR A 88 5.20 1.89 0.08
C TYR A 88 3.83 2.56 0.15
N THR A 89 2.75 1.79 0.10
CA THR A 89 1.39 2.32 0.20
C THR A 89 1.11 2.97 1.54
N ASN A 90 1.62 2.42 2.64
CA ASN A 90 1.52 3.05 3.96
C ASN A 90 2.19 4.43 4.00
N MET A 91 3.33 4.58 3.32
CA MET A 91 4.05 5.85 3.24
C MET A 91 3.26 6.92 2.47
N ILE A 92 2.54 6.52 1.42
CA ILE A 92 1.84 7.46 0.51
C ILE A 92 0.38 7.71 0.93
N LEU A 93 -0.38 6.65 1.22
CA LEU A 93 -1.82 6.71 1.49
C LEU A 93 -2.17 6.59 2.98
N GLY A 94 -1.16 6.41 3.84
CA GLY A 94 -1.34 6.13 5.27
C GLY A 94 -1.67 4.67 5.57
N ASP A 95 -1.65 4.34 6.86
CA ASP A 95 -1.98 3.00 7.33
C ASP A 95 -3.49 2.77 7.35
N LYS A 96 -3.92 1.77 6.57
CA LYS A 96 -5.31 1.30 6.50
C LYS A 96 -5.44 -0.20 6.75
N GLY A 97 -4.39 -0.85 7.26
CA GLY A 97 -4.34 -2.30 7.39
C GLY A 97 -4.37 -2.99 6.02
N TRP A 98 -3.52 -2.54 5.09
CA TRP A 98 -3.50 -3.04 3.71
C TRP A 98 -3.22 -4.54 3.63
N THR A 99 -3.92 -5.21 2.72
CA THR A 99 -3.67 -6.61 2.36
C THR A 99 -3.58 -6.74 0.85
N VAL A 100 -2.68 -7.60 0.37
CA VAL A 100 -2.61 -7.94 -1.06
C VAL A 100 -3.69 -8.96 -1.36
N VAL A 101 -4.60 -8.62 -2.27
CA VAL A 101 -5.70 -9.50 -2.70
C VAL A 101 -5.49 -10.08 -4.10
N GLU A 102 -4.69 -9.41 -4.94
CA GLU A 102 -4.32 -9.88 -6.28
C GLU A 102 -2.94 -9.31 -6.69
N GLY A 103 -2.27 -9.93 -7.66
CA GLY A 103 -1.10 -9.35 -8.31
C GLY A 103 -0.68 -10.13 -9.57
N ASN A 104 0.15 -9.51 -10.41
CA ASN A 104 0.57 -10.09 -11.70
C ASN A 104 2.10 -10.14 -11.90
N TYR A 105 2.90 -10.19 -10.84
CA TYR A 105 4.38 -10.16 -10.87
C TYR A 105 5.06 -11.28 -11.68
N ASN A 106 4.31 -12.28 -12.11
CA ASN A 106 4.78 -13.35 -13.00
C ASN A 106 4.49 -13.08 -14.48
N ARG A 107 4.01 -11.87 -14.85
CA ARG A 107 3.71 -11.45 -16.24
C ARG A 107 4.76 -10.47 -16.76
N THR A 108 5.00 -10.50 -18.07
CA THR A 108 6.05 -9.70 -18.75
C THR A 108 5.52 -8.70 -19.78
N ASP A 109 4.23 -8.80 -20.13
CA ASP A 109 3.54 -7.98 -21.13
C ASP A 109 2.95 -6.68 -20.55
N SER A 110 3.12 -6.43 -19.25
CA SER A 110 2.61 -5.25 -18.56
C SER A 110 3.49 -4.93 -17.36
N VAL A 111 3.42 -3.68 -16.87
CA VAL A 111 4.04 -3.32 -15.60
C VAL A 111 3.40 -4.15 -14.48
N PRO A 112 4.19 -4.86 -13.67
CA PRO A 112 3.67 -5.62 -12.54
C PRO A 112 2.93 -4.75 -11.52
N TYR A 113 1.94 -5.30 -10.83
CA TYR A 113 1.21 -4.62 -9.77
C TYR A 113 0.72 -5.59 -8.68
N ASN A 114 0.36 -5.02 -7.53
CA ASN A 114 -0.50 -5.66 -6.53
C ASN A 114 -1.80 -4.85 -6.38
N LEU A 115 -2.92 -5.54 -6.26
CA LEU A 115 -4.17 -4.95 -5.80
C LEU A 115 -4.18 -5.01 -4.27
N LEU A 116 -4.22 -3.85 -3.63
CA LEU A 116 -4.32 -3.72 -2.18
C LEU A 116 -5.75 -3.40 -1.78
N GLN A 117 -6.23 -4.08 -0.73
CA GLN A 117 -7.48 -3.77 -0.06
C GLN A 117 -7.20 -3.29 1.37
N GLY A 118 -7.74 -2.11 1.71
CA GLY A 118 -7.74 -1.57 3.06
C GLY A 118 -8.91 -2.11 3.89
N THR A 119 -8.77 -2.08 5.21
CA THR A 119 -9.84 -2.48 6.15
C THR A 119 -11.09 -1.58 6.07
N ASP A 120 -10.92 -0.36 5.51
CA ASP A 120 -12.00 0.59 5.22
C ASP A 120 -12.73 0.30 3.89
N GLY A 121 -12.32 -0.73 3.16
CA GLY A 121 -12.89 -1.09 1.86
C GLY A 121 -12.25 -0.39 0.66
N SER A 122 -11.22 0.45 0.86
CA SER A 122 -10.47 1.06 -0.25
C SER A 122 -9.75 0.00 -1.09
N LEU A 123 -9.74 0.17 -2.41
CA LEU A 123 -8.99 -0.67 -3.35
C LEU A 123 -8.06 0.19 -4.23
N TYR A 124 -6.80 -0.21 -4.33
CA TYR A 124 -5.82 0.46 -5.18
C TYR A 124 -4.91 -0.54 -5.90
N ARG A 125 -4.63 -0.28 -7.18
CA ARG A 125 -3.55 -0.95 -7.92
C ARG A 125 -2.25 -0.21 -7.68
N VAL A 126 -1.26 -0.89 -7.12
CA VAL A 126 0.08 -0.34 -6.88
C VAL A 126 1.07 -1.05 -7.77
N TYR A 127 1.64 -0.32 -8.71
CA TYR A 127 2.51 -0.83 -9.75
C TYR A 127 3.96 -0.87 -9.29
N GLN A 128 4.75 -1.77 -9.87
CA GLN A 128 6.17 -1.97 -9.56
C GLN A 128 6.98 -0.68 -9.72
N ASN A 129 6.62 0.17 -10.68
CA ASN A 129 7.25 1.48 -10.89
C ASN A 129 6.79 2.55 -9.89
N GLY A 130 6.00 2.21 -8.87
CA GLY A 130 5.55 3.13 -7.81
C GLY A 130 4.27 3.92 -8.11
N VAL A 131 3.70 3.78 -9.31
CA VAL A 131 2.41 4.41 -9.65
C VAL A 131 1.28 3.75 -8.85
N ILE A 132 0.34 4.56 -8.37
CA ILE A 132 -0.85 4.11 -7.67
C ILE A 132 -2.08 4.59 -8.42
N LEU A 133 -2.95 3.65 -8.80
CA LEU A 133 -4.25 3.93 -9.40
C LEU A 133 -5.38 3.47 -8.48
N ASP A 134 -6.50 4.20 -8.49
CA ASP A 134 -7.76 3.69 -7.95
C ASP A 134 -8.40 2.67 -8.92
N MET A 135 -9.62 2.22 -8.60
CA MET A 135 -10.32 1.22 -9.41
C MET A 135 -10.91 1.81 -10.70
N GLU A 136 -11.06 3.12 -10.76
CA GLU A 136 -11.49 3.91 -11.91
C GLU A 136 -10.32 4.33 -12.83
N ASP A 137 -9.12 3.78 -12.61
CA ASP A 137 -7.87 4.10 -13.32
C ASP A 137 -7.39 5.54 -13.14
N THR A 138 -7.86 6.23 -12.10
CA THR A 138 -7.36 7.56 -11.75
C THR A 138 -5.99 7.45 -11.12
N VAL A 139 -5.03 8.25 -11.61
CA VAL A 139 -3.71 8.36 -11.01
C VAL A 139 -3.83 9.05 -9.65
N VAL A 140 -3.63 8.29 -8.59
CA VAL A 140 -3.63 8.78 -7.21
C VAL A 140 -2.24 9.28 -6.83
N HIS A 141 -1.20 8.62 -7.36
CA HIS A 141 0.19 8.97 -7.11
C HIS A 141 1.10 8.51 -8.26
N GLN A 142 2.09 9.33 -8.59
CA GLN A 142 3.21 9.03 -9.47
C GLN A 142 4.51 9.49 -8.77
N PRO A 143 5.57 8.66 -8.71
CA PRO A 143 6.84 9.01 -8.08
C PRO A 143 7.64 10.07 -8.82
#